data_AF-A0A9W6Q9T8-F1
#
_entry.id   AF-A0A9W6Q9T8-F1
#
_cell.length_a   1.000
_cell.length_b   1.000
_cell.length_c   1.000
_cell.angle_alpha   90.00
_cell.angle_beta   90.00
_cell.angle_gamma   90.00
#
_symmetry.space_group_name_H-M   'P 1'
#
loop_
_entity.id
_entity.type
_entity.pdbx_description
1 polymer ?
#
loop_
_entity_poly.entity_id
_entity_poly.type
_entity_poly.pdbx_seq_one_letter_code
_entity_poly.pdbx_strand_id
1 'polypeptide(L)'
;MRARGMTYDTGFVVHGRTSRPDFDPAVVRRELAVIRDDLHCNAVQVIGGDPERLELAAAAAAGLGLEVWFSPYPLELEPEQVLALLRDCAERAERLRRGGAEVVFVAGVELSVMNRGFLPGDGPEERVGRLMARPEERAGAIRELGGRMNAFLGRAAAEVRARFGGRLTYAAIQFEQVDWTPFDFTTFELLRSAEVAGVFRGAVRTLARGPKPLAVTGFGTAAYRGAGDRGGRVLEVVEHDPVTGAPLRLDGVHERDEEGQAAYLDELLEVFEEEGVDSAFVFLFALSGYPYRPDGDPRNDLDRASLGIVRLLEDRRGTTYPEMAWEPKAAFAAVARRYRG
;
A
#
# COMPACT_ATOMS: atom_id res chain seq x y z
N MET A 1 10.73 -14.15 7.17
CA MET A 1 9.50 -13.37 7.42
C MET A 1 8.38 -14.24 7.97
N ARG A 2 7.66 -13.75 8.99
CA ARG A 2 6.47 -14.38 9.59
C ARG A 2 5.22 -14.17 8.72
N ALA A 3 4.96 -12.94 8.26
CA ALA A 3 3.89 -12.65 7.31
C ALA A 3 4.46 -12.32 5.91
N ARG A 4 4.08 -13.16 4.95
CA ARG A 4 4.39 -13.02 3.52
C ARG A 4 3.11 -12.55 2.84
N GLY A 5 3.05 -11.25 2.58
CA GLY A 5 1.82 -10.54 2.35
C GLY A 5 1.67 -9.97 0.95
N MET A 6 0.42 -9.76 0.57
CA MET A 6 0.03 -8.97 -0.60
C MET A 6 -0.88 -7.84 -0.14
N THR A 7 -0.79 -6.67 -0.77
CA THR A 7 -1.75 -5.59 -0.56
C THR A 7 -2.92 -5.73 -1.52
N TYR A 8 -4.14 -5.74 -0.95
CA TYR A 8 -5.40 -5.88 -1.68
C TYR A 8 -6.21 -4.58 -1.58
N ASP A 9 -6.36 -3.90 -2.71
CA ASP A 9 -7.09 -2.63 -2.83
C ASP A 9 -8.60 -2.84 -2.98
N THR A 10 -9.38 -2.27 -2.05
CA THR A 10 -10.85 -2.28 -2.09
C THR A 10 -11.46 -1.01 -2.70
N GLY A 11 -10.62 -0.05 -3.05
CA GLY A 11 -10.97 1.25 -3.60
C GLY A 11 -10.62 2.38 -2.63
N PHE A 12 -9.80 3.30 -3.11
CA PHE A 12 -9.56 4.59 -2.46
C PHE A 12 -10.77 5.49 -2.62
N VAL A 13 -11.03 6.35 -1.62
CA VAL A 13 -12.14 7.31 -1.65
C VAL A 13 -11.59 8.73 -1.54
N VAL A 14 -11.82 9.53 -2.57
CA VAL A 14 -11.45 10.96 -2.61
C VAL A 14 -12.68 11.76 -3.02
N HIS A 15 -13.07 12.75 -2.21
CA HIS A 15 -14.25 13.58 -2.45
C HIS A 15 -15.53 12.78 -2.77
N GLY A 16 -15.71 11.65 -2.08
CA GLY A 16 -16.86 10.75 -2.25
C GLY A 16 -16.82 9.86 -3.50
N ARG A 17 -15.75 9.91 -4.28
CA ARG A 17 -15.55 9.06 -5.47
C ARG A 17 -14.62 7.91 -5.14
N THR A 18 -14.98 6.71 -5.60
CA THR A 18 -14.14 5.52 -5.44
C THR A 18 -13.24 5.31 -6.65
N SER A 19 -11.98 4.91 -6.43
CA SER A 19 -11.06 4.49 -7.50
C SER A 19 -11.44 3.14 -8.12
N ARG A 20 -12.27 2.34 -7.44
CA ARG A 20 -12.70 1.01 -7.86
C ARG A 20 -14.23 0.98 -7.97
N PRO A 21 -14.83 1.42 -9.09
CA PRO A 21 -16.28 1.46 -9.21
C PRO A 21 -16.92 0.07 -9.07
N ASP A 22 -16.34 -0.93 -9.75
CA ASP A 22 -16.80 -2.31 -9.71
C ASP A 22 -16.16 -3.08 -8.54
N PHE A 23 -17.01 -3.60 -7.65
CA PHE A 23 -16.58 -4.37 -6.47
C PHE A 23 -17.50 -5.57 -6.25
N ASP A 24 -17.23 -6.65 -6.99
CA ASP A 24 -17.96 -7.91 -6.88
C ASP A 24 -17.35 -8.80 -5.76
N PRO A 25 -18.12 -9.15 -4.71
CA PRO A 25 -17.66 -10.02 -3.63
C PRO A 25 -17.14 -11.40 -4.10
N ALA A 26 -17.68 -11.95 -5.19
CA ALA A 26 -17.22 -13.22 -5.74
C ALA A 26 -15.82 -13.09 -6.36
N VAL A 27 -15.58 -11.99 -7.08
CA VAL A 27 -14.25 -11.66 -7.62
C VAL A 27 -13.26 -11.45 -6.47
N VAL A 28 -13.63 -10.66 -5.45
CA VAL A 28 -12.80 -10.42 -4.27
C VAL A 28 -12.37 -11.73 -3.62
N ARG A 29 -13.32 -12.64 -3.36
CA ARG A 29 -13.02 -13.93 -2.74
C ARG A 29 -12.08 -14.78 -3.59
N ARG A 30 -12.26 -14.77 -4.91
CA ARG A 30 -11.44 -15.58 -5.81
C ARG A 30 -10.04 -14.99 -5.97
N GLU A 31 -9.89 -13.67 -6.04
CA GLU A 31 -8.58 -13.00 -6.03
C GLU A 31 -7.81 -13.29 -4.73
N LEU A 32 -8.47 -13.22 -3.57
CA LEU A 32 -7.87 -13.57 -2.29
C LEU A 32 -7.47 -15.07 -2.21
N ALA A 33 -8.24 -15.96 -2.85
CA ALA A 33 -7.86 -17.37 -2.96
C ALA A 33 -6.60 -17.55 -3.83
N VAL A 34 -6.49 -16.83 -4.96
CA VAL A 34 -5.26 -16.82 -5.79
C VAL A 34 -4.07 -16.28 -4.99
N ILE A 35 -4.26 -15.21 -4.22
CA ILE A 35 -3.22 -14.65 -3.35
C ILE A 35 -2.70 -15.70 -2.35
N ARG A 36 -3.61 -16.47 -1.74
CA ARG A 36 -3.22 -17.55 -0.82
C ARG A 36 -2.55 -18.72 -1.55
N ASP A 37 -3.21 -19.25 -2.57
CA ASP A 37 -2.88 -20.56 -3.14
C ASP A 37 -1.73 -20.47 -4.14
N ASP A 38 -1.75 -19.45 -5.00
CA ASP A 38 -0.86 -19.35 -6.17
C ASP A 38 0.32 -18.39 -5.92
N LEU A 39 0.11 -17.35 -5.11
CA LEU A 39 1.21 -16.49 -4.61
C LEU A 39 1.81 -17.00 -3.30
N HIS A 40 1.21 -18.01 -2.67
CA HIS A 40 1.66 -18.59 -1.40
C HIS A 40 1.71 -17.58 -0.24
N CYS A 41 0.89 -16.53 -0.30
CA CYS A 41 0.78 -15.58 0.80
C CYS A 41 0.04 -16.21 1.99
N ASN A 42 0.47 -15.84 3.20
CA ASN A 42 -0.20 -16.22 4.45
C ASN A 42 -0.86 -15.02 5.15
N ALA A 43 -0.69 -13.82 4.61
CA ALA A 43 -1.30 -12.59 5.09
C ALA A 43 -1.75 -11.69 3.93
N VAL A 44 -2.69 -10.79 4.20
CA VAL A 44 -3.12 -9.77 3.26
C VAL A 44 -3.32 -8.44 4.00
N GLN A 45 -2.84 -7.34 3.42
CA GLN A 45 -3.20 -6.01 3.84
C GLN A 45 -4.37 -5.51 3.01
N VAL A 46 -5.52 -5.36 3.63
CA VAL A 46 -6.74 -4.89 2.97
C VAL A 46 -6.81 -3.38 3.15
N ILE A 47 -6.70 -2.64 2.04
CA ILE A 47 -6.67 -1.18 2.01
C ILE A 47 -7.90 -0.60 1.31
N GLY A 48 -8.27 0.63 1.65
CA GLY A 48 -9.35 1.38 1.00
C GLY A 48 -9.97 2.43 1.88
N GLY A 49 -10.85 3.26 1.30
CA GLY A 49 -11.53 4.36 1.99
C GLY A 49 -12.94 4.03 2.48
N ASP A 50 -13.50 2.88 2.09
CA ASP A 50 -14.87 2.47 2.43
C ASP A 50 -14.85 1.34 3.48
N PRO A 51 -15.34 1.59 4.72
CA PRO A 51 -15.38 0.59 5.80
C PRO A 51 -16.13 -0.70 5.45
N GLU A 52 -17.19 -0.62 4.65
CA GLU A 52 -17.99 -1.79 4.29
C GLU A 52 -17.23 -2.70 3.33
N ARG A 53 -16.53 -2.12 2.36
CA ARG A 53 -15.69 -2.88 1.42
C ARG A 53 -14.46 -3.47 2.10
N LEU A 54 -13.85 -2.73 3.02
CA LEU A 54 -12.77 -3.23 3.88
C LEU A 54 -13.23 -4.45 4.68
N GLU A 55 -14.36 -4.36 5.38
CA GLU A 55 -14.91 -5.47 6.17
C GLU A 55 -15.24 -6.68 5.30
N LEU A 56 -15.82 -6.47 4.12
CA LEU A 56 -16.15 -7.55 3.19
C LEU A 56 -14.90 -8.32 2.74
N ALA A 57 -13.88 -7.61 2.26
CA ALA A 57 -12.64 -8.23 1.81
C ALA A 57 -11.87 -8.89 2.97
N ALA A 58 -11.83 -8.23 4.13
CA ALA A 58 -11.23 -8.78 5.35
C ALA A 58 -11.93 -10.06 5.82
N ALA A 59 -13.26 -10.11 5.79
CA ALA A 59 -14.02 -11.31 6.13
C ALA A 59 -13.75 -12.46 5.15
N ALA A 60 -13.66 -12.16 3.84
CA ALA A 60 -13.31 -13.15 2.82
C ALA A 60 -11.89 -13.70 3.05
N ALA A 61 -10.92 -12.84 3.34
CA ALA A 61 -9.55 -13.22 3.62
C ALA A 61 -9.43 -14.09 4.89
N ALA A 62 -10.09 -13.68 5.98
CA ALA A 62 -10.14 -14.45 7.22
C ALA A 62 -10.77 -15.84 7.00
N GLY A 63 -11.86 -15.93 6.22
CA GLY A 63 -12.48 -17.21 5.85
C GLY A 63 -11.62 -18.11 4.97
N LEU A 64 -10.57 -17.58 4.35
CA LEU A 64 -9.56 -18.33 3.61
C LEU A 64 -8.34 -18.70 4.48
N GLY A 65 -8.30 -18.26 5.75
CA GLY A 65 -7.21 -18.55 6.69
C GLY A 65 -6.02 -17.59 6.58
N LEU A 66 -6.16 -16.46 5.89
CA LEU A 66 -5.12 -15.43 5.82
C LEU A 66 -5.12 -14.58 7.10
N GLU A 67 -3.95 -14.21 7.62
CA GLU A 67 -3.85 -13.10 8.58
C GLU A 67 -4.25 -11.79 7.89
N VAL A 68 -5.10 -10.99 8.54
CA VAL A 68 -5.63 -9.76 7.96
C VAL A 68 -4.98 -8.54 8.60
N TRP A 69 -4.32 -7.73 7.77
CA TRP A 69 -3.91 -6.37 8.11
C TRP A 69 -5.01 -5.42 7.65
N PHE A 70 -5.93 -5.09 8.57
CA PHE A 70 -7.08 -4.24 8.32
C PHE A 70 -6.64 -2.77 8.32
N SER A 71 -6.58 -2.15 7.14
CA SER A 71 -5.84 -0.91 6.91
C SER A 71 -6.71 0.16 6.25
N PRO A 72 -7.59 0.87 6.99
CA PRO A 72 -8.26 2.05 6.46
C PRO A 72 -7.26 3.06 5.89
N TYR A 73 -7.55 3.52 4.67
CA TYR A 73 -6.68 4.42 3.90
C TYR A 73 -7.42 5.74 3.63
N PRO A 74 -7.48 6.65 4.61
CA PRO A 74 -8.12 7.96 4.44
C PRO A 74 -7.29 8.83 3.51
N LEU A 75 -7.96 9.55 2.62
CA LEU A 75 -7.36 10.50 1.68
C LEU A 75 -8.10 11.83 1.71
N GLU A 76 -7.34 12.93 1.75
CA GLU A 76 -7.87 14.29 1.72
C GLU A 76 -8.94 14.59 2.80
N LEU A 77 -8.82 13.93 3.95
CA LEU A 77 -9.69 14.13 5.11
C LEU A 77 -9.03 15.05 6.15
N GLU A 78 -9.85 15.74 6.93
CA GLU A 78 -9.42 16.44 8.13
C GLU A 78 -9.21 15.44 9.30
N PRO A 79 -8.35 15.76 10.29
CA PRO A 79 -8.00 14.83 11.38
C PRO A 79 -9.20 14.19 12.11
N GLU A 80 -10.26 14.94 12.39
CA GLU A 80 -11.44 14.39 13.07
C GLU A 80 -12.25 13.41 12.19
N GLN A 81 -12.23 13.60 10.86
CA GLN A 81 -12.83 12.67 9.91
C GLN A 81 -11.99 11.38 9.81
N VAL A 82 -10.66 11.51 9.85
CA VAL A 82 -9.75 10.36 9.94
C VAL A 82 -10.07 9.54 11.20
N LEU A 83 -10.16 10.20 12.37
CA LEU A 83 -10.51 9.50 13.62
C LEU A 83 -11.88 8.81 13.54
N ALA A 84 -12.87 9.44 12.93
CA ALA A 84 -14.18 8.82 12.72
C ALA A 84 -14.10 7.54 11.89
N LEU A 85 -13.33 7.56 10.79
CA LEU A 85 -13.08 6.38 9.97
C LEU A 85 -12.36 5.27 10.75
N LEU A 86 -11.30 5.63 11.50
CA LEU A 86 -10.54 4.67 12.30
C LEU A 86 -11.41 4.01 13.39
N ARG A 87 -12.31 4.77 14.03
CA ARG A 87 -13.25 4.23 15.03
C ARG A 87 -14.19 3.19 14.44
N ASP A 88 -14.85 3.50 13.32
CA ASP A 88 -15.74 2.54 12.65
C ASP A 88 -14.96 1.28 12.29
N CYS A 89 -13.86 1.43 11.54
CA CYS A 89 -13.01 0.31 11.12
C CYS A 89 -12.50 -0.54 12.29
N ALA A 90 -12.17 0.06 13.44
CA ALA A 90 -11.74 -0.69 14.63
C ALA A 90 -12.85 -1.61 15.19
N GLU A 91 -14.10 -1.16 15.18
CA GLU A 91 -15.25 -1.98 15.58
C GLU A 91 -15.47 -3.13 14.60
N ARG A 92 -15.27 -2.90 13.29
CA ARG A 92 -15.36 -3.95 12.26
C ARG A 92 -14.25 -4.99 12.40
N ALA A 93 -13.01 -4.55 12.57
CA ALA A 93 -11.86 -5.41 12.81
C ALA A 93 -12.04 -6.26 14.08
N GLU A 94 -12.61 -5.70 15.14
CA GLU A 94 -12.89 -6.43 16.38
C GLU A 94 -13.95 -7.52 16.18
N ARG A 95 -14.97 -7.31 15.34
CA ARG A 95 -15.95 -8.36 15.00
C ARG A 95 -15.27 -9.56 14.34
N LEU A 96 -14.38 -9.31 13.38
CA LEU A 96 -13.61 -10.36 12.70
C LEU A 96 -12.71 -11.11 13.68
N ARG A 97 -11.99 -10.39 14.55
CA ARG A 97 -11.12 -10.98 15.57
C ARG A 97 -11.89 -11.85 16.57
N ARG A 98 -13.05 -11.38 17.05
CA ARG A 98 -13.95 -12.18 17.91
C ARG A 98 -14.52 -13.40 17.22
N GLY A 99 -14.61 -13.37 15.89
CA GLY A 99 -14.92 -14.52 15.05
C GLY A 99 -13.78 -15.53 14.89
N GLY A 100 -12.61 -15.28 15.50
CA GLY A 100 -11.44 -16.17 15.46
C GLY A 100 -10.40 -15.83 14.40
N ALA A 101 -10.55 -14.71 13.68
CA ALA A 101 -9.57 -14.27 12.71
C ALA A 101 -8.32 -13.65 13.39
N GLU A 102 -7.15 -13.91 12.83
CA GLU A 102 -5.92 -13.18 13.17
C GLU A 102 -5.95 -11.81 12.48
N VAL A 103 -6.06 -10.74 13.26
CA VAL A 103 -6.20 -9.37 12.76
C VAL A 103 -5.15 -8.45 13.36
N VAL A 104 -4.48 -7.70 12.49
CA VAL A 104 -3.67 -6.52 12.82
C VAL A 104 -4.40 -5.28 12.29
N PHE A 105 -4.60 -4.27 13.13
CA PHE A 105 -5.19 -3.00 12.69
C PHE A 105 -4.07 -2.01 12.32
N VAL A 106 -4.16 -1.42 11.13
CA VAL A 106 -3.23 -0.36 10.66
C VAL A 106 -3.94 0.97 10.74
N ALA A 107 -3.53 1.84 11.67
CA ALA A 107 -4.18 3.09 12.02
C ALA A 107 -3.92 4.24 11.01
N GLY A 108 -3.99 3.93 9.72
CA GLY A 108 -3.69 4.83 8.62
C GLY A 108 -2.33 4.58 7.98
N VAL A 109 -2.16 5.21 6.82
CA VAL A 109 -0.97 5.11 5.96
C VAL A 109 -0.57 6.53 5.56
N GLU A 110 0.67 6.91 5.84
CA GLU A 110 1.28 8.17 5.37
C GLU A 110 0.41 9.42 5.62
N LEU A 111 -0.25 9.48 6.77
CA LEU A 111 -1.31 10.47 7.03
C LEU A 111 -0.81 11.91 6.88
N SER A 112 0.46 12.17 7.17
CA SER A 112 1.02 13.52 7.05
C SER A 112 0.96 14.09 5.63
N VAL A 113 1.06 13.24 4.61
CA VAL A 113 1.05 13.64 3.20
C VAL A 113 -0.26 13.30 2.52
N MET A 114 -0.98 12.29 2.99
CA MET A 114 -2.25 11.85 2.38
C MET A 114 -3.47 12.63 2.87
N ASN A 115 -3.35 13.35 4.00
CA ASN A 115 -4.48 14.03 4.64
C ASN A 115 -4.15 15.48 4.99
N ARG A 116 -5.19 16.25 5.27
CA ARG A 116 -5.11 17.67 5.61
C ARG A 116 -4.73 17.86 7.09
N GLY A 117 -4.27 19.06 7.42
CA GLY A 117 -4.01 19.47 8.80
C GLY A 117 -2.61 19.12 9.35
N PHE A 118 -1.81 18.34 8.63
CA PHE A 118 -0.44 17.98 9.06
C PHE A 118 0.63 18.81 8.37
N LEU A 119 0.63 18.79 7.02
CA LEU A 119 1.50 19.58 6.16
C LEU A 119 0.68 20.57 5.32
N PRO A 120 1.23 21.75 4.97
CA PRO A 120 0.58 22.68 4.07
C PRO A 120 0.62 22.17 2.63
N GLY A 121 -0.50 22.28 1.91
CA GLY A 121 -0.62 21.90 0.50
C GLY A 121 -1.97 21.25 0.20
N ASP A 122 -2.43 21.42 -1.03
CA ASP A 122 -3.74 20.96 -1.50
C ASP A 122 -3.72 19.48 -1.96
N GLY A 123 -2.52 18.89 -2.10
CA GLY A 123 -2.34 17.48 -2.40
C GLY A 123 -0.99 16.92 -1.93
N PRO A 124 -0.79 15.59 -2.00
CA PRO A 124 0.41 14.93 -1.49
C PRO A 124 1.72 15.47 -2.09
N GLU A 125 1.77 15.69 -3.40
CA GLU A 125 2.96 16.17 -4.11
C GLU A 125 3.35 17.57 -3.64
N GLU A 126 2.36 18.44 -3.43
CA GLU A 126 2.59 19.79 -2.95
C GLU A 126 3.06 19.80 -1.48
N ARG A 127 2.47 18.95 -0.63
CA ARG A 127 2.87 18.80 0.77
C ARG A 127 4.34 18.36 0.88
N VAL A 128 4.72 17.35 0.11
CA VAL A 128 6.11 16.87 0.03
C VAL A 128 7.02 17.95 -0.57
N GLY A 129 6.64 18.56 -1.69
CA GLY A 129 7.42 19.59 -2.36
C GLY A 129 7.71 20.78 -1.44
N ARG A 130 6.71 21.27 -0.70
CA ARG A 130 6.85 22.36 0.27
C ARG A 130 7.76 21.97 1.44
N LEU A 131 7.62 20.76 1.98
CA LEU A 131 8.51 20.25 3.04
C LEU A 131 9.97 20.16 2.57
N MET A 132 10.20 19.81 1.31
CA MET A 132 11.53 19.62 0.76
C MET A 132 12.16 20.91 0.20
N ALA A 133 11.37 21.95 -0.10
CA ALA A 133 11.82 23.15 -0.81
C ALA A 133 12.90 23.98 -0.09
N ARG A 134 12.96 23.93 1.25
CA ARG A 134 13.87 24.77 2.06
C ARG A 134 14.79 23.92 2.93
N PRO A 135 15.97 23.49 2.42
CA PRO A 135 16.89 22.62 3.14
C PRO A 135 17.27 23.13 4.54
N GLU A 136 17.43 24.43 4.71
CA GLU A 136 17.80 25.10 5.96
C GLU A 136 16.69 25.07 7.02
N GLU A 137 15.42 25.09 6.62
CA GLU A 137 14.26 25.02 7.52
C GLU A 137 13.78 23.57 7.74
N ARG A 138 14.17 22.65 6.85
CA ARG A 138 13.66 21.27 6.78
C ARG A 138 13.74 20.50 8.10
N ALA A 139 14.88 20.58 8.79
CA ALA A 139 15.06 19.85 10.05
C ALA A 139 14.10 20.34 11.15
N GLY A 140 13.79 21.65 11.17
CA GLY A 140 12.79 22.23 12.07
C GLY A 140 11.38 21.79 11.70
N ALA A 141 11.02 21.87 10.41
CA ALA A 141 9.71 21.47 9.90
C ALA A 141 9.41 19.97 10.15
N ILE A 142 10.39 19.09 9.94
CA ILE A 142 10.26 17.66 10.24
C ILE A 142 10.01 17.41 11.74
N ARG A 143 10.70 18.14 12.63
CA ARG A 143 10.51 18.01 14.07
C ARG A 143 9.12 18.48 14.51
N GLU A 144 8.65 19.59 13.95
CA GLU A 144 7.31 20.10 14.20
C GLU A 144 6.24 19.12 13.70
N LEU A 145 6.42 18.58 12.49
CA LEU A 145 5.56 17.53 11.94
C LEU A 145 5.51 16.33 12.89
N GLY A 146 6.66 15.83 13.35
CA GLY A 146 6.72 14.72 14.29
C GLY A 146 5.93 14.97 15.57
N GLY A 147 6.00 16.18 16.13
CA GLY A 147 5.19 16.57 17.29
C GLY A 147 3.68 16.52 17.01
N ARG A 148 3.23 17.06 15.87
CA ARG A 148 1.81 17.04 15.46
C ARG A 148 1.32 15.63 15.17
N MET A 149 2.12 14.84 14.45
CA MET A 149 1.82 13.44 14.11
C MET A 149 1.69 12.60 15.37
N ASN A 150 2.62 12.70 16.31
CA ASN A 150 2.57 11.89 17.53
C ASN A 150 1.40 12.28 18.46
N ALA A 151 1.02 13.56 18.51
CA ALA A 151 -0.18 13.98 19.22
C ALA A 151 -1.45 13.37 18.61
N PHE A 152 -1.54 13.35 17.27
CA PHE A 152 -2.66 12.73 16.56
C PHE A 152 -2.68 11.20 16.72
N LEU A 153 -1.54 10.54 16.46
CA LEU A 153 -1.42 9.09 16.54
C LEU A 153 -1.66 8.57 17.97
N GLY A 154 -1.27 9.32 19.00
CA GLY A 154 -1.61 9.00 20.38
C GLY A 154 -3.13 8.97 20.63
N ARG A 155 -3.87 9.96 20.09
CA ARG A 155 -5.34 9.97 20.14
C ARG A 155 -5.94 8.82 19.32
N ALA A 156 -5.48 8.62 18.09
CA ALA A 156 -5.95 7.56 17.21
C ALA A 156 -5.75 6.17 17.84
N ALA A 157 -4.57 5.91 18.40
CA ALA A 157 -4.28 4.67 19.09
C ALA A 157 -5.20 4.46 20.30
N ALA A 158 -5.43 5.48 21.13
CA ALA A 158 -6.36 5.38 22.25
C ALA A 158 -7.79 5.05 21.81
N GLU A 159 -8.28 5.71 20.76
CA GLU A 159 -9.63 5.47 20.25
C GLU A 159 -9.81 4.08 19.62
N VAL A 160 -8.79 3.59 18.91
CA VAL A 160 -8.77 2.24 18.34
C VAL A 160 -8.70 1.21 19.46
N ARG A 161 -7.81 1.39 20.46
CA ARG A 161 -7.66 0.47 21.60
C ARG A 161 -8.92 0.35 22.46
N ALA A 162 -9.73 1.40 22.52
CA ALA A 162 -11.04 1.34 23.19
C ALA A 162 -12.04 0.39 22.52
N ARG A 163 -11.80 0.01 21.26
CA ARG A 163 -12.72 -0.78 20.40
C ARG A 163 -12.13 -2.11 19.96
N PHE A 164 -10.82 -2.17 19.78
CA PHE A 164 -10.11 -3.29 19.19
C PHE A 164 -9.04 -3.84 20.13
N GLY A 165 -9.11 -5.14 20.41
CA GLY A 165 -8.22 -5.84 21.35
C GLY A 165 -7.04 -6.57 20.70
N GLY A 166 -6.87 -6.51 19.38
CA GLY A 166 -5.78 -7.18 18.66
C GLY A 166 -4.51 -6.32 18.51
N ARG A 167 -3.60 -6.72 17.63
CA ARG A 167 -2.34 -6.00 17.39
C ARG A 167 -2.57 -4.73 16.56
N LEU A 168 -1.90 -3.64 16.89
CA LEU A 168 -2.07 -2.31 16.27
C LEU A 168 -0.74 -1.80 15.71
N THR A 169 -0.79 -1.16 14.57
CA THR A 169 0.33 -0.40 14.01
C THR A 169 -0.15 0.83 13.23
N TYR A 170 0.77 1.52 12.59
CA TYR A 170 0.60 2.67 11.72
C TYR A 170 1.65 2.58 10.60
N ALA A 171 1.26 2.75 9.35
CA ALA A 171 2.18 2.67 8.22
C ALA A 171 2.79 4.05 7.93
N ALA A 172 4.07 4.21 8.29
CA ALA A 172 4.74 5.50 8.29
C ALA A 172 5.66 5.70 7.07
N ILE A 173 5.95 6.97 6.79
CA ILE A 173 7.11 7.39 6.01
C ILE A 173 8.19 7.99 6.91
N GLN A 174 9.43 8.04 6.41
CA GLN A 174 10.64 8.21 7.24
C GLN A 174 10.66 9.54 8.02
N PHE A 175 10.03 10.60 7.51
CA PHE A 175 10.04 11.92 8.15
C PHE A 175 8.89 12.17 9.13
N GLU A 176 8.00 11.20 9.39
CA GLU A 176 6.90 11.38 10.35
C GLU A 176 7.35 11.24 11.82
N GLN A 177 8.57 10.73 12.08
CA GLN A 177 9.17 10.59 13.41
C GLN A 177 8.23 9.96 14.46
N VAL A 178 7.57 8.88 14.07
CA VAL A 178 6.53 8.22 14.88
C VAL A 178 7.07 7.73 16.23
N ASP A 179 6.37 8.07 17.31
CA ASP A 179 6.50 7.42 18.60
C ASP A 179 5.80 6.06 18.52
N TRP A 180 6.61 5.00 18.47
CA TRP A 180 6.12 3.64 18.34
C TRP A 180 5.55 3.07 19.63
N THR A 181 5.68 3.75 20.78
CA THR A 181 5.26 3.24 22.11
C THR A 181 3.87 2.59 22.14
N PRO A 182 2.78 3.20 21.60
CA PRO A 182 1.44 2.62 21.67
C PRO A 182 1.16 1.48 20.65
N PHE A 183 2.07 1.24 19.73
CA PHE A 183 1.94 0.27 18.63
C PHE A 183 2.67 -1.04 18.91
N ASP A 184 2.28 -2.13 18.26
CA ASP A 184 2.91 -3.45 18.43
C ASP A 184 4.00 -3.71 17.38
N PHE A 185 3.92 -3.02 16.23
CA PHE A 185 4.88 -3.09 15.14
C PHE A 185 5.43 -1.70 14.84
N THR A 186 6.68 -1.67 14.38
CA THR A 186 7.22 -0.55 13.61
C THR A 186 6.91 -0.81 12.15
N THR A 187 6.18 0.07 11.47
CA THR A 187 5.71 -0.19 10.10
C THR A 187 6.03 0.95 9.16
N PHE A 188 6.63 0.62 8.01
CA PHE A 188 7.07 1.62 7.04
C PHE A 188 6.67 1.27 5.60
N GLU A 189 6.41 2.32 4.84
CA GLU A 189 6.39 2.32 3.38
C GLU A 189 7.84 2.52 2.89
N LEU A 190 8.44 1.49 2.30
CA LEU A 190 9.87 1.47 1.96
C LEU A 190 10.08 1.23 0.46
N LEU A 191 10.32 2.31 -0.27
CA LEU A 191 10.66 2.27 -1.69
C LEU A 191 12.16 2.48 -1.87
N ARG A 192 12.82 1.58 -2.60
CA ARG A 192 14.22 1.75 -2.99
C ARG A 192 14.27 2.57 -4.28
N SER A 193 15.00 3.68 -4.25
CA SER A 193 15.34 4.48 -5.43
C SER A 193 16.82 4.33 -5.80
N ALA A 194 17.25 4.89 -6.93
CA ALA A 194 18.67 4.89 -7.31
C ALA A 194 19.54 5.61 -6.26
N GLU A 195 19.05 6.70 -5.68
CA GLU A 195 19.79 7.52 -4.72
C GLU A 195 20.11 6.78 -3.41
N VAL A 196 19.24 5.83 -3.01
CA VAL A 196 19.39 5.11 -1.75
C VAL A 196 19.81 3.65 -1.93
N ALA A 197 19.96 3.16 -3.16
CA ALA A 197 20.26 1.75 -3.45
C ALA A 197 21.49 1.24 -2.68
N GLY A 198 22.57 2.02 -2.62
CA GLY A 198 23.80 1.65 -1.93
C GLY A 198 23.68 1.55 -0.39
N VAL A 199 22.64 2.12 0.21
CA VAL A 199 22.42 2.12 1.67
C VAL A 199 21.16 1.39 2.09
N PHE A 200 20.27 1.04 1.16
CA PHE A 200 18.93 0.53 1.44
C PHE A 200 18.95 -0.71 2.34
N ARG A 201 19.75 -1.73 1.99
CA ARG A 201 19.91 -2.94 2.81
C ARG A 201 20.39 -2.64 4.24
N GLY A 202 21.36 -1.74 4.38
CA GLY A 202 21.86 -1.32 5.69
C GLY A 202 20.81 -0.57 6.52
N ALA A 203 19.96 0.23 5.87
CA ALA A 203 18.84 0.90 6.50
C ALA A 203 17.78 -0.09 6.97
N VAL A 204 17.38 -1.07 6.14
CA VAL A 204 16.46 -2.15 6.53
C VAL A 204 16.99 -2.91 7.73
N ARG A 205 18.26 -3.34 7.72
CA ARG A 205 18.92 -4.00 8.86
C ARG A 205 18.83 -3.18 10.15
N THR A 206 19.02 -1.87 10.04
CA THR A 206 18.96 -0.96 11.18
C THR A 206 17.55 -0.92 11.76
N LEU A 207 16.54 -0.81 10.90
CA LEU A 207 15.13 -0.82 11.32
C LEU A 207 14.73 -2.17 11.94
N ALA A 208 15.16 -3.29 11.35
CA ALA A 208 14.81 -4.64 11.79
C ALA A 208 15.42 -5.01 13.16
N ARG A 209 16.52 -4.37 13.55
CA ARG A 209 17.14 -4.50 14.89
C ARG A 209 16.46 -3.65 15.96
N GLY A 210 15.41 -2.91 15.61
CA GLY A 210 14.61 -2.13 16.54
C GLY A 210 13.94 -3.01 17.61
N PRO A 211 13.40 -2.38 18.68
CA PRO A 211 12.81 -3.10 19.80
C PRO A 211 11.46 -3.76 19.50
N LYS A 212 10.86 -3.46 18.34
CA LYS A 212 9.55 -3.99 17.90
C LYS A 212 9.72 -4.67 16.54
N PRO A 213 8.91 -5.71 16.23
CA PRO A 213 8.93 -6.34 14.92
C PRO A 213 8.70 -5.31 13.81
N LEU A 214 9.56 -5.35 12.79
CA LEU A 214 9.47 -4.48 11.62
C LEU A 214 8.50 -5.07 10.59
N ALA A 215 7.55 -4.26 10.14
CA ALA A 215 6.73 -4.57 8.98
C ALA A 215 6.94 -3.55 7.84
N VAL A 216 6.82 -4.01 6.61
CA VAL A 216 6.89 -3.17 5.40
C VAL A 216 5.58 -3.33 4.63
N THR A 217 4.72 -2.32 4.66
CA THR A 217 3.33 -2.38 4.14
C THR A 217 3.15 -1.82 2.73
N GLY A 218 4.18 -1.21 2.18
CA GLY A 218 4.22 -0.97 0.76
C GLY A 218 5.62 -0.73 0.25
N PHE A 219 5.93 -1.60 -0.70
CA PHE A 219 7.05 -1.54 -1.58
C PHE A 219 6.57 -2.11 -2.92
N GLY A 220 7.03 -1.51 -4.00
CA GLY A 220 6.61 -1.89 -5.34
C GLY A 220 7.24 -0.99 -6.37
N THR A 221 7.07 -1.35 -7.63
CA THR A 221 7.43 -0.49 -8.75
C THR A 221 6.53 -0.79 -9.94
N ALA A 222 6.59 0.06 -10.96
CA ALA A 222 5.80 -0.07 -12.16
C ALA A 222 6.52 -0.92 -13.23
N ALA A 223 5.80 -1.31 -14.27
CA ALA A 223 6.29 -2.17 -15.35
C ALA A 223 6.79 -1.37 -16.57
N TYR A 224 7.57 -0.32 -16.33
CA TYR A 224 8.29 0.41 -17.38
C TYR A 224 9.79 0.50 -17.09
N ARG A 225 10.61 0.63 -18.14
CA ARG A 225 12.08 0.65 -18.00
C ARG A 225 12.54 1.78 -17.07
N GLY A 226 13.29 1.43 -16.03
CA GLY A 226 13.80 2.37 -15.04
C GLY A 226 12.80 2.76 -13.95
N ALA A 227 11.61 2.14 -13.91
CA ALA A 227 10.61 2.41 -12.88
C ALA A 227 11.16 2.18 -11.46
N GLY A 228 11.91 1.09 -11.27
CA GLY A 228 12.50 0.75 -9.98
C GLY A 228 13.28 1.93 -9.40
N ASP A 229 14.06 2.63 -10.20
CA ASP A 229 14.97 3.67 -9.71
C ASP A 229 14.29 4.96 -9.27
N ARG A 230 12.98 5.10 -9.52
CA ARG A 230 12.24 6.32 -9.18
C ARG A 230 11.75 6.37 -7.73
N GLY A 231 11.75 5.24 -7.00
CA GLY A 231 11.19 5.18 -5.65
C GLY A 231 9.77 5.75 -5.60
N GLY A 232 9.49 6.67 -4.66
CA GLY A 232 8.18 7.32 -4.52
C GLY A 232 7.70 8.14 -5.73
N ARG A 233 8.58 8.43 -6.70
CA ARG A 233 8.26 9.20 -7.91
C ARG A 233 7.82 8.33 -9.10
N VAL A 234 7.62 7.03 -8.87
CA VAL A 234 7.32 6.05 -9.93
C VAL A 234 6.05 6.37 -10.73
N LEU A 235 5.08 7.07 -10.13
CA LEU A 235 3.82 7.45 -10.78
C LEU A 235 3.84 8.85 -11.43
N GLU A 236 4.94 9.61 -11.35
CA GLU A 236 5.03 10.97 -11.95
C GLU A 236 4.90 10.96 -13.49
N VAL A 237 4.95 9.79 -14.12
CA VAL A 237 4.72 9.60 -15.56
C VAL A 237 3.25 9.60 -15.98
N VAL A 238 2.32 9.69 -15.03
CA VAL A 238 0.89 9.62 -15.29
C VAL A 238 0.28 11.01 -15.21
N GLU A 239 -0.34 11.43 -16.30
CA GLU A 239 -1.19 12.61 -16.32
C GLU A 239 -2.54 12.27 -15.69
N HIS A 240 -2.97 13.07 -14.72
CA HIS A 240 -4.24 12.90 -14.02
C HIS A 240 -5.21 14.03 -14.36
N ASP A 241 -6.50 13.73 -14.31
CA ASP A 241 -7.54 14.73 -14.43
C ASP A 241 -7.51 15.66 -13.19
N PRO A 242 -7.41 16.99 -13.37
CA PRO A 242 -7.19 17.92 -12.26
C PRO A 242 -8.40 18.07 -11.33
N VAL A 243 -9.59 17.62 -11.75
CA VAL A 243 -10.83 17.71 -10.95
C VAL A 243 -11.11 16.40 -10.23
N THR A 244 -10.91 15.28 -10.92
CA THR A 244 -11.32 13.95 -10.46
C THR A 244 -10.17 13.12 -9.92
N GLY A 245 -8.93 13.48 -10.24
CA GLY A 245 -7.73 12.70 -9.90
C GLY A 245 -7.61 11.38 -10.67
N ALA A 246 -8.47 11.13 -11.67
CA ALA A 246 -8.42 9.89 -12.45
C ALA A 246 -7.19 9.88 -13.39
N PRO A 247 -6.48 8.76 -13.54
CA PRO A 247 -5.39 8.65 -14.49
C PRO A 247 -5.93 8.75 -15.93
N LEU A 248 -5.35 9.62 -16.74
CA LEU A 248 -5.79 9.88 -18.11
C LEU A 248 -4.93 9.13 -19.13
N ARG A 249 -3.61 9.32 -19.06
CA ARG A 249 -2.61 8.75 -19.96
C ARG A 249 -1.21 8.92 -19.38
N LEU A 250 -0.23 8.27 -20.00
CA LEU A 250 1.18 8.54 -19.75
C LEU A 250 1.62 9.87 -20.38
N ASP A 251 2.55 10.55 -19.72
CA ASP A 251 3.18 11.81 -20.16
C ASP A 251 4.13 11.62 -21.37
N GLY A 252 4.48 10.37 -21.66
CA GLY A 252 5.40 9.99 -22.72
C GLY A 252 5.33 8.51 -23.07
N VAL A 253 6.13 8.11 -24.05
CA VAL A 253 6.26 6.69 -24.44
C VAL A 253 7.27 6.03 -23.51
N HIS A 254 6.77 5.29 -22.52
CA HIS A 254 7.59 4.49 -21.60
C HIS A 254 7.66 3.04 -22.06
N GLU A 255 8.84 2.48 -22.25
CA GLU A 255 8.99 1.08 -22.68
C GLU A 255 8.56 0.12 -21.57
N ARG A 256 7.73 -0.87 -21.91
CA ARG A 256 7.25 -1.89 -20.97
C ARG A 256 8.40 -2.79 -20.50
N ASP A 257 8.46 -3.04 -19.20
CA ASP A 257 9.49 -3.83 -18.55
C ASP A 257 8.93 -4.58 -17.33
N GLU A 258 8.18 -5.65 -17.58
CA GLU A 258 7.65 -6.50 -16.50
C GLU A 258 8.75 -7.29 -15.78
N GLU A 259 9.83 -7.65 -16.49
CA GLU A 259 10.98 -8.32 -15.90
C GLU A 259 11.75 -7.39 -14.94
N GLY A 260 11.86 -6.10 -15.27
CA GLY A 260 12.39 -5.08 -14.36
C GLY A 260 11.55 -4.92 -13.08
N GLN A 261 10.21 -4.94 -13.20
CA GLN A 261 9.32 -4.96 -12.03
C GLN A 261 9.54 -6.22 -11.19
N ALA A 262 9.65 -7.39 -11.83
CA ALA A 262 9.88 -8.68 -11.18
C ALA A 262 11.22 -8.72 -10.44
N ALA A 263 12.30 -8.25 -11.06
CA ALA A 263 13.63 -8.20 -10.47
C ALA A 263 13.67 -7.28 -9.24
N TYR A 264 13.00 -6.12 -9.29
CA TYR A 264 12.91 -5.20 -8.16
C TYR A 264 12.20 -5.83 -6.95
N LEU A 265 11.07 -6.49 -7.17
CA LEU A 265 10.34 -7.16 -6.07
C LEU A 265 11.14 -8.32 -5.50
N ASP A 266 11.81 -9.10 -6.36
CA ASP A 266 12.65 -10.21 -5.92
C ASP A 266 13.83 -9.72 -5.05
N GLU A 267 14.52 -8.65 -5.48
CA GLU A 267 15.60 -8.00 -4.71
C GLU A 267 15.09 -7.54 -3.33
N LEU A 268 13.98 -6.79 -3.27
CA LEU A 268 13.50 -6.24 -2.00
C LEU A 268 13.02 -7.32 -1.04
N LEU A 269 12.33 -8.34 -1.54
CA LEU A 269 11.91 -9.47 -0.72
C LEU A 269 13.11 -10.26 -0.18
N GLU A 270 14.20 -10.38 -0.94
CA GLU A 270 15.46 -10.94 -0.45
C GLU A 270 16.01 -10.15 0.72
N VAL A 271 16.13 -8.83 0.54
CA VAL A 271 16.64 -7.92 1.57
C VAL A 271 15.79 -8.03 2.83
N PHE A 272 14.46 -8.05 2.70
CA PHE A 272 13.56 -8.14 3.83
C PHE A 272 13.67 -9.48 4.58
N GLU A 273 13.77 -10.60 3.86
CA GLU A 273 13.96 -11.91 4.46
C GLU A 273 15.32 -11.99 5.20
N GLU A 274 16.41 -11.61 4.54
CA GLU A 274 17.78 -11.74 5.07
C GLU A 274 18.07 -10.79 6.23
N GLU A 275 17.49 -9.59 6.22
CA GLU A 275 17.73 -8.57 7.24
C GLU A 275 16.75 -8.66 8.42
N GLY A 276 15.84 -9.63 8.42
CA GLY A 276 14.98 -9.96 9.57
C GLY A 276 13.70 -9.14 9.68
N VAL A 277 13.11 -8.73 8.56
CA VAL A 277 11.75 -8.14 8.54
C VAL A 277 10.75 -9.21 9.01
N ASP A 278 9.81 -8.81 9.88
CA ASP A 278 8.76 -9.71 10.38
C ASP A 278 7.66 -9.91 9.34
N SER A 279 7.18 -8.83 8.73
CA SER A 279 6.03 -8.83 7.82
C SER A 279 6.30 -7.96 6.59
N ALA A 280 6.01 -8.42 5.38
CA ALA A 280 6.16 -7.62 4.16
C ALA A 280 4.95 -7.78 3.24
N PHE A 281 4.44 -6.67 2.70
CA PHE A 281 3.28 -6.63 1.80
C PHE A 281 3.65 -5.95 0.48
N VAL A 282 3.63 -6.71 -0.61
CA VAL A 282 3.85 -6.17 -1.95
C VAL A 282 2.69 -5.23 -2.31
N PHE A 283 3.01 -4.01 -2.71
CA PHE A 283 2.05 -3.01 -3.17
C PHE A 283 2.06 -2.98 -4.70
N LEU A 284 1.13 -3.62 -5.42
CA LEU A 284 -0.15 -4.22 -4.96
C LEU A 284 -0.63 -5.35 -5.90
N PHE A 285 -1.71 -6.07 -5.56
CA PHE A 285 -2.25 -7.13 -6.42
C PHE A 285 -2.70 -6.60 -7.79
N ALA A 286 -3.62 -5.63 -7.80
CA ALA A 286 -4.21 -5.04 -8.99
C ALA A 286 -4.52 -3.55 -8.76
N LEU A 287 -4.16 -2.68 -9.71
CA LEU A 287 -4.41 -1.23 -9.61
C LEU A 287 -5.55 -0.81 -10.54
N SER A 288 -6.73 -0.54 -9.96
CA SER A 288 -7.90 -0.07 -10.72
C SER A 288 -7.62 1.26 -11.41
N GLY A 289 -8.14 1.43 -12.64
CA GLY A 289 -7.90 2.64 -13.45
C GLY A 289 -6.64 2.60 -14.31
N TYR A 290 -5.86 1.52 -14.27
CA TYR A 290 -4.63 1.34 -15.06
C TYR A 290 -4.77 0.17 -16.06
N PRO A 291 -5.61 0.31 -17.12
CA PRO A 291 -5.89 -0.76 -18.08
C PRO A 291 -4.68 -1.09 -18.96
N TYR A 292 -4.62 -2.37 -19.37
CA TYR A 292 -3.67 -2.87 -20.34
C TYR A 292 -4.19 -2.66 -21.77
N ARG A 293 -3.50 -1.82 -22.53
CA ARG A 293 -3.90 -1.42 -23.90
C ARG A 293 -2.72 -1.50 -24.89
N PRO A 294 -2.21 -2.71 -25.17
CA PRO A 294 -0.97 -2.88 -25.93
C PRO A 294 -1.08 -2.51 -27.42
N ASP A 295 -2.29 -2.57 -27.99
CA ASP A 295 -2.52 -2.45 -29.43
C ASP A 295 -2.81 -1.00 -29.90
N GLY A 296 -2.88 -0.04 -28.96
CA GLY A 296 -3.22 1.36 -29.21
C GLY A 296 -2.03 2.33 -29.12
N ASP A 297 -2.31 3.63 -28.93
CA ASP A 297 -1.28 4.61 -28.56
C ASP A 297 -0.58 4.14 -27.27
N PRO A 298 0.76 3.95 -27.26
CA PRO A 298 1.50 3.52 -26.09
C PRO A 298 1.26 4.36 -24.83
N ARG A 299 0.86 5.62 -24.97
CA ARG A 299 0.52 6.50 -23.84
C ARG A 299 -0.81 6.15 -23.17
N ASN A 300 -1.69 5.44 -23.87
CA ASN A 300 -2.96 4.99 -23.30
C ASN A 300 -2.83 3.65 -22.56
N ASP A 301 -1.68 2.97 -22.66
CA ASP A 301 -1.36 1.74 -21.93
C ASP A 301 -0.90 2.05 -20.50
N LEU A 302 -1.84 2.51 -19.67
CA LEU A 302 -1.58 2.92 -18.29
C LEU A 302 -1.03 1.78 -17.42
N ASP A 303 -1.30 0.52 -17.77
CA ASP A 303 -0.73 -0.65 -17.07
C ASP A 303 0.80 -0.63 -16.98
N ARG A 304 1.51 0.09 -17.87
CA ARG A 304 2.97 0.28 -17.76
C ARG A 304 3.36 1.02 -16.48
N ALA A 305 2.55 1.98 -16.04
CA ALA A 305 2.72 2.71 -14.80
C ALA A 305 2.04 2.02 -13.60
N SER A 306 1.38 0.88 -13.81
CA SER A 306 0.70 0.16 -12.73
C SER A 306 1.71 -0.53 -11.81
N LEU A 307 1.55 -0.28 -10.51
CA LEU A 307 2.22 -1.02 -9.43
C LEU A 307 1.62 -2.42 -9.20
N GLY A 308 0.49 -2.72 -9.86
CA GLY A 308 -0.15 -4.02 -9.82
C GLY A 308 0.73 -5.13 -10.41
N ILE A 309 0.73 -6.31 -9.79
CA ILE A 309 1.41 -7.52 -10.31
C ILE A 309 0.55 -8.31 -11.31
N VAL A 310 -0.68 -7.87 -11.56
CA VAL A 310 -1.54 -8.33 -12.66
C VAL A 310 -1.89 -7.15 -13.57
N ARG A 311 -2.13 -7.45 -14.85
CA ARG A 311 -2.57 -6.47 -15.84
C ARG A 311 -4.09 -6.54 -16.01
N LEU A 312 -4.78 -5.40 -15.99
CA LEU A 312 -6.24 -5.34 -16.09
C LEU A 312 -6.70 -5.36 -17.55
N LEU A 313 -7.69 -6.19 -17.86
CA LEU A 313 -8.22 -6.42 -19.20
C LEU A 313 -9.65 -5.85 -19.28
N GLU A 314 -9.94 -4.98 -20.25
CA GLU A 314 -11.25 -4.32 -20.35
C GLU A 314 -12.30 -5.19 -21.08
N ASP A 315 -11.93 -5.83 -22.18
CA ASP A 315 -12.89 -6.51 -23.07
C ASP A 315 -12.66 -8.03 -23.19
N ARG A 316 -11.86 -8.61 -22.29
CA ARG A 316 -11.52 -10.04 -22.35
C ARG A 316 -11.15 -10.61 -20.99
N ARG A 317 -11.15 -11.94 -20.90
CA ARG A 317 -10.68 -12.69 -19.74
C ARG A 317 -9.21 -13.07 -19.89
N GLY A 318 -8.58 -13.36 -18.76
CA GLY A 318 -7.21 -13.88 -18.70
C GLY A 318 -7.09 -15.26 -19.33
N THR A 319 -5.88 -15.61 -19.74
CA THR A 319 -5.53 -16.93 -20.25
C THR A 319 -5.22 -17.87 -19.10
N THR A 320 -4.46 -17.39 -18.10
CA THR A 320 -4.12 -18.16 -16.89
C THR A 320 -5.34 -18.36 -15.98
N TYR A 321 -6.20 -17.34 -15.88
CA TYR A 321 -7.42 -17.36 -15.09
C TYR A 321 -8.62 -16.95 -15.97
N PRO A 322 -9.28 -17.90 -16.68
CA PRO A 322 -10.36 -17.62 -17.63
C PRO A 322 -11.61 -16.97 -17.02
N GLU A 323 -11.77 -17.04 -15.71
CA GLU A 323 -12.83 -16.37 -14.97
C GLU A 323 -12.50 -14.90 -14.63
N MET A 324 -11.25 -14.47 -14.81
CA MET A 324 -10.76 -13.16 -14.39
C MET A 324 -10.59 -12.18 -15.53
N ALA A 325 -10.85 -10.90 -15.26
CA ALA A 325 -10.59 -9.79 -16.17
C ALA A 325 -9.16 -9.22 -15.99
N TRP A 326 -8.21 -10.10 -15.66
CA TRP A 326 -6.80 -9.75 -15.51
C TRP A 326 -5.91 -10.94 -15.87
N GLU A 327 -4.63 -10.66 -16.08
CA GLU A 327 -3.60 -11.68 -16.33
C GLU A 327 -2.37 -11.41 -15.45
N PRO A 328 -1.68 -12.44 -14.93
CA PRO A 328 -0.40 -12.27 -14.26
C PRO A 328 0.66 -11.54 -15.10
N LYS A 329 1.42 -10.65 -14.46
CA LYS A 329 2.69 -10.13 -14.98
C LYS A 329 3.86 -11.03 -14.56
N ALA A 330 5.05 -10.80 -15.11
CA ALA A 330 6.28 -11.46 -14.64
C ALA A 330 6.49 -11.31 -13.10
N ALA A 331 6.11 -10.15 -12.54
CA ALA A 331 6.15 -9.88 -11.11
C ALA A 331 5.34 -10.87 -10.26
N PHE A 332 4.19 -11.35 -10.74
CA PHE A 332 3.40 -12.37 -10.06
C PHE A 332 4.22 -13.65 -9.84
N ALA A 333 4.88 -14.13 -10.89
CA ALA A 333 5.70 -15.33 -10.82
C ALA A 333 6.92 -15.15 -9.92
N ALA A 334 7.53 -13.97 -9.89
CA ALA A 334 8.65 -13.66 -8.99
C ALA A 334 8.21 -13.72 -7.51
N VAL A 335 7.10 -13.05 -7.16
CA VAL A 335 6.55 -13.08 -5.80
C VAL A 335 6.19 -14.51 -5.39
N ALA A 336 5.49 -15.26 -6.25
CA ALA A 336 5.13 -16.65 -5.97
C ALA A 336 6.35 -17.54 -5.69
N ARG A 337 7.43 -17.42 -6.49
CA ARG A 337 8.67 -18.18 -6.25
C ARG A 337 9.29 -17.85 -4.89
N ARG A 338 9.36 -16.56 -4.54
CA ARG A 338 9.99 -16.09 -3.31
C ARG A 338 9.19 -16.53 -2.06
N TYR A 339 7.87 -16.61 -2.15
CA TYR A 339 7.00 -17.02 -1.03
C TYR A 339 6.74 -18.52 -0.92
N ARG A 340 7.05 -19.33 -1.93
CA ARG A 340 6.96 -20.81 -1.86
C ARG A 340 7.97 -21.43 -0.86
N GLY A 341 9.04 -20.71 -0.53
CA GLY A 341 10.20 -21.18 0.23
C GLY A 341 9.95 -21.60 1.67
#